data_AF-A0A843HWM1-F1
#
_entry.id   AF-A0A843HWM1-F1
#
_cell.length_a   1.000
_cell.length_b   1.000
_cell.length_c   1.000
_cell.angle_alpha   90.00
_cell.angle_beta   90.00
_cell.angle_gamma   90.00
#
_symmetry.space_group_name_H-M   'P 1'
#
loop_
_entity.id
_entity.type
_entity.pdbx_description
1 polymer ?
#
loop_
_entity_poly.entity_id
_entity_poly.type
_entity_poly.pdbx_seq_one_letter_code
_entity_poly.pdbx_strand_id
1 'polypeptide(L)'
;MTKKKWKKLYKQSVSFTCPYCLQQYPLEEATKDHSIPKSRGGKNDEENIVLCCAKCNHEKGALTPEEYKIWKQLNEIRIHGR
;
A
#
# COMPACT_ATOMS: atom_id res chain seq x y z
N MET A 1 -0.93 17.44 4.68
CA MET A 1 -2.42 17.48 4.84
C MET A 1 -2.86 17.10 6.25
N THR A 2 -3.65 17.94 6.94
CA THR A 2 -4.18 17.65 8.29
C THR A 2 -5.20 16.49 8.28
N LYS A 3 -5.41 15.83 9.44
CA LYS A 3 -6.39 14.73 9.68
C LYS A 3 -7.79 14.95 9.06
N LYS A 4 -8.16 16.20 8.72
CA LYS A 4 -9.47 16.62 8.18
C LYS A 4 -9.72 16.23 6.72
N LYS A 5 -8.72 16.23 5.82
CA LYS A 5 -8.97 15.96 4.38
C LYS A 5 -9.20 14.47 4.10
N TRP A 6 -8.47 13.59 4.81
CA TRP A 6 -8.61 12.13 4.73
C TRP A 6 -9.99 11.65 5.19
N LYS A 7 -10.54 12.23 6.27
CA LYS A 7 -11.90 11.93 6.75
C LYS A 7 -12.99 12.24 5.73
N LYS A 8 -12.77 13.18 4.80
CA LYS A 8 -13.75 13.57 3.78
C LYS A 8 -13.81 12.56 2.63
N LEU A 9 -12.66 12.07 2.17
CA LEU A 9 -12.59 10.95 1.21
C LEU A 9 -13.11 9.64 1.83
N TYR A 10 -12.76 9.38 3.10
CA TYR A 10 -13.26 8.22 3.88
C TYR A 10 -14.78 8.17 4.00
N LYS A 11 -15.47 9.32 3.98
CA LYS A 11 -16.93 9.40 4.11
C LYS A 11 -17.67 9.25 2.78
N GLN A 12 -16.98 9.40 1.64
CA GLN A 12 -17.60 9.47 0.31
C GLN A 12 -17.34 8.21 -0.53
N SER A 13 -16.27 7.49 -0.24
CA SER A 13 -15.96 6.22 -0.89
C SER A 13 -16.33 5.06 0.05
N VAL A 14 -16.86 3.97 -0.51
CA VAL A 14 -17.10 2.70 0.21
C VAL A 14 -15.91 1.74 0.11
N SER A 15 -15.10 1.89 -0.94
CA SER A 15 -13.98 1.01 -1.25
C SER A 15 -12.83 1.77 -1.91
N PHE A 16 -11.66 1.13 -1.95
CA PHE A 16 -10.47 1.63 -2.62
C PHE A 16 -9.78 0.49 -3.38
N THR A 17 -9.00 0.84 -4.40
CA THR A 17 -8.16 -0.12 -5.12
C THR A 17 -6.75 -0.07 -4.53
N CYS A 18 -6.25 -1.20 -4.06
CA CYS A 18 -4.90 -1.29 -3.52
C CYS A 18 -3.88 -1.05 -4.65
N PRO A 19 -2.91 -0.12 -4.50
CA PRO A 19 -1.98 0.22 -5.57
C PRO A 19 -0.99 -0.90 -5.90
N TYR A 20 -0.86 -1.92 -5.05
CA TYR A 20 0.10 -3.01 -5.26
C TYR A 20 -0.49 -4.29 -5.84
N CYS A 21 -1.67 -4.73 -5.36
CA CYS A 21 -2.34 -5.92 -5.90
C CYS A 21 -3.46 -5.60 -6.89
N LEU A 22 -3.82 -4.32 -7.03
CA LEU A 22 -4.89 -3.83 -7.90
C LEU A 22 -6.27 -4.42 -7.60
N GLN A 23 -6.44 -5.07 -6.45
CA GLN A 23 -7.73 -5.57 -5.97
C GLN A 23 -8.47 -4.46 -5.21
N GLN A 24 -9.80 -4.54 -5.22
CA GLN A 24 -10.68 -3.61 -4.53
C GLN A 24 -10.98 -4.12 -3.11
N TYR A 25 -10.93 -3.23 -2.13
CA TYR A 25 -11.16 -3.53 -0.72
C TYR A 25 -12.11 -2.50 -0.09
N PRO A 26 -12.86 -2.87 0.96
CA PRO A 26 -13.56 -1.91 1.80
C PRO A 26 -12.58 -0.90 2.41
N LEU A 27 -12.99 0.36 2.55
CA LEU A 27 -12.15 1.39 3.16
C LEU A 27 -11.81 1.12 4.63
N GLU A 28 -12.61 0.30 5.31
CA GLU A 28 -12.35 -0.17 6.68
C GLU A 28 -11.11 -1.07 6.78
N GLU A 29 -10.77 -1.77 5.70
CA GLU A 29 -9.58 -2.62 5.59
C GLU A 29 -8.34 -1.85 5.09
N ALA A 30 -8.50 -0.55 4.80
CA ALA A 30 -7.41 0.28 4.32
C ALA A 30 -6.37 0.52 5.42
N THR A 31 -5.12 0.24 5.10
CA THR A 31 -3.96 0.60 5.92
C THR A 31 -3.14 1.69 5.24
N LYS A 32 -2.31 2.38 6.01
CA LYS A 32 -1.38 3.39 5.48
C LYS A 32 -0.02 2.73 5.26
N ASP A 33 0.52 2.88 4.06
CA ASP A 33 1.90 2.50 3.74
C ASP A 33 2.72 3.75 3.40
N HIS A 34 4.01 3.67 3.73
CA HIS A 34 5.03 4.61 3.27
C HIS A 34 5.66 4.08 1.98
N SER A 35 5.35 4.70 0.84
CA SER A 35 5.89 4.32 -0.47
C SER A 35 7.41 4.20 -0.40
N ILE A 36 8.10 5.24 0.05
CA ILE A 36 9.49 5.16 0.51
C ILE A 36 9.45 4.75 1.99
N PRO A 37 10.03 3.60 2.38
CA PRO A 37 10.04 3.14 3.77
C PRO A 37 10.69 4.15 4.72
N LYS A 38 10.22 4.23 5.96
CA LYS A 38 10.83 5.08 7.00
C LYS A 38 12.31 4.78 7.23
N SER A 39 12.69 3.50 7.19
CA SER A 39 14.08 3.06 7.31
C SER A 39 14.99 3.58 6.18
N ARG A 40 14.41 4.07 5.09
CA ARG A 40 15.10 4.67 3.94
C ARG A 40 14.86 6.16 3.80
N GLY A 41 14.44 6.83 4.88
CA GLY A 41 14.23 8.29 4.89
C GLY A 41 12.86 8.75 4.38
N GLY A 42 11.90 7.82 4.22
CA GLY A 42 10.53 8.14 3.84
C GLY A 42 9.84 9.10 4.81
N LYS A 43 9.29 10.19 4.27
CA LYS A 43 8.62 11.23 5.05
C LYS A 43 7.19 10.83 5.43
N ASN A 44 6.66 11.46 6.49
CA ASN A 44 5.25 11.32 6.90
C ASN A 44 4.39 12.41 6.23
N ASP A 45 4.50 12.56 4.92
CA ASP A 45 3.72 13.50 4.13
C ASP A 45 2.70 12.77 3.23
N GLU A 46 1.83 13.55 2.61
CA GLU A 46 0.74 13.04 1.76
C GLU A 46 1.23 12.47 0.43
N GLU A 47 2.42 12.84 0.00
CA GLU A 47 3.04 12.37 -1.24
C GLU A 47 3.65 10.98 -1.06
N ASN A 48 4.19 10.71 0.13
CA ASN A 48 4.80 9.43 0.46
C ASN A 48 3.83 8.42 1.11
N ILE A 49 2.66 8.85 1.59
CA ILE A 49 1.68 7.96 2.25
C ILE A 49 0.56 7.58 1.28
N VAL A 50 0.37 6.27 1.08
CA VAL A 50 -0.71 5.72 0.26
C VAL A 50 -1.64 4.81 1.08
N LEU A 51 -2.85 4.56 0.57
CA LEU A 51 -3.74 3.51 1.09
C LEU A 51 -3.47 2.20 0.38
N CYS A 52 -3.33 1.13 1.15
CA CYS A 52 -3.15 -0.22 0.64
C CYS A 52 -3.83 -1.24 1.55
N CYS A 53 -4.07 -2.46 1.04
CA CYS A 53 -4.59 -3.54 1.88
C CYS A 53 -3.52 -4.02 2.86
N ALA A 54 -3.97 -4.56 4.01
CA ALA A 54 -3.07 -5.02 5.07
C ALA A 54 -2.07 -6.09 4.60
N LYS A 55 -2.49 -7.00 3.70
CA LYS A 55 -1.62 -8.04 3.13
C LYS A 55 -0.43 -7.43 2.38
N CYS A 56 -0.69 -6.56 1.41
CA CYS A 56 0.38 -5.95 0.63
C CYS A 56 1.25 -5.02 1.46
N ASN A 57 0.68 -4.31 2.44
CA ASN A 57 1.47 -3.50 3.36
C ASN A 57 2.50 -4.36 4.13
N HIS A 58 2.03 -5.48 4.68
CA HIS A 58 2.89 -6.40 5.43
C HIS A 58 3.97 -7.05 4.53
N GLU A 59 3.59 -7.52 3.33
CA GLU A 59 4.53 -8.14 2.40
C GLU A 59 5.56 -7.15 1.83
N LYS A 60 5.15 -5.91 1.51
CA LYS A 60 6.06 -4.86 1.03
C LYS A 60 7.13 -4.54 2.07
N GLY A 61 6.74 -4.38 3.34
CA GLY A 61 7.66 -4.08 4.43
C GLY A 61 8.61 -2.91 4.12
N ALA A 62 9.92 -3.18 4.12
CA ALA A 62 10.96 -2.18 3.86
C ALA A 62 11.38 -2.07 2.38
N LEU A 63 10.56 -2.58 1.45
CA LEU A 63 10.73 -2.41 0.01
C LEU A 63 10.02 -1.13 -0.46
N THR A 64 10.57 -0.52 -1.50
CA THR A 64 9.88 0.47 -2.34
C THR A 64 8.81 -0.22 -3.20
N PRO A 65 7.85 0.51 -3.79
CA PRO A 65 6.83 -0.09 -4.66
C PRO A 65 7.43 -0.87 -5.83
N GLU A 66 8.51 -0.37 -6.41
CA GLU A 66 9.24 -0.99 -7.52
C GLU A 66 9.91 -2.29 -7.07
N GLU A 67 10.62 -2.28 -5.95
CA GLU A 67 11.23 -3.47 -5.38
C GLU A 67 10.18 -4.51 -4.98
N TYR A 68 9.08 -4.09 -4.37
CA TYR A 68 7.99 -5.00 -4.00
C TYR A 68 7.35 -5.65 -5.22
N LYS A 69 7.18 -4.90 -6.33
CA LYS A 69 6.68 -5.46 -7.59
C LYS A 69 7.60 -6.57 -8.13
N ILE A 70 8.91 -6.34 -8.12
CA ILE A 70 9.90 -7.35 -8.54
C ILE A 70 9.88 -8.55 -7.58
N TRP A 71 9.92 -8.31 -6.27
CA TRP A 71 9.85 -9.35 -5.25
C TRP A 71 8.60 -10.20 -5.42
N LYS A 72 7.44 -9.58 -5.63
CA LYS A 72 6.16 -10.27 -5.79
C LYS A 72 6.16 -11.16 -7.04
N GLN A 73 6.65 -10.66 -8.17
CA GLN A 73 6.81 -11.46 -9.39
C GLN A 73 7.69 -12.69 -9.16
N LEU A 74 8.83 -12.52 -8.49
CA LEU A 74 9.75 -13.62 -8.20
C LEU A 74 9.14 -14.65 -7.23
N ASN A 75 8.38 -14.21 -6.22
CA ASN A 75 7.76 -15.10 -5.24
C ASN A 75 6.51 -15.80 -5.79
N GLU A 76 5.74 -15.15 -6.66
CA GLU A 76 4.62 -15.79 -7.36
C GLU A 76 5.12 -16.93 -8.26
N ILE A 77 6.24 -16.74 -8.96
CA ILE A 77 6.93 -17.78 -9.74
C ILE A 77 7.42 -18.91 -8.84
N ARG A 78 7.98 -18.60 -7.65
CA ARG A 78 8.52 -19.61 -6.74
C ARG A 78 7.44 -20.51 -6.10
N ILE A 79 6.20 -20.01 -5.97
CA ILE A 79 5.07 -20.77 -5.39
C ILE A 79 4.28 -21.54 -6.46
N HIS A 80 4.17 -21.02 -7.68
CA HIS A 80 3.40 -21.64 -8.77
C HIS A 80 4.26 -22.32 -9.84
N GLY A 81 5.58 -22.34 -9.66
CA GLY A 81 6.54 -23.04 -10.50
C GLY A 81 6.36 -24.55 -10.41
N ARG A 82 5.52 -25.07 -11.30
CA ARG A 82 5.77 -26.35 -11.99
C ARG A 82 6.92 -26.19 -12.97
#